data_AF-A0A5C1A4G2-F1
#
_entry.id   AF-A0A5C1A4G2-F1
#
_cell.length_a   1.000
_cell.length_b   1.000
_cell.length_c   1.000
_cell.angle_alpha   90.00
_cell.angle_beta   90.00
_cell.angle_gamma   90.00
#
_symmetry.space_group_name_H-M   'P 1'
#
loop_
_entity.id
_entity.type
_entity.pdbx_description
1 polymer ?
#
loop_
_entity_poly.entity_id
_entity_poly.type
_entity_poly.pdbx_seq_one_letter_code
_entity_poly.pdbx_strand_id
1 'polypeptide(L)'
;MSGSVTVHAGGELAFKIAKLVEERGWNQEDFARISNLNRHTIRQILNGGPKRRLRNATVSQCADALGLTVNELRTLPIDRLLPRMHGKPPADEEALKMLFDRAALPELVNWLERNKDRATELRADEITELLEAQNPGGVLEKLGVEPFVEFLERRRALVHKVYQLANSEYVSCLETFVGLLFEKVQSTKR
;
A
#
# COMPACT_ATOMS: atom_id res chain seq x y z
N MET A 1 32.41 2.23 -33.94
CA MET A 1 33.08 1.58 -32.79
C MET A 1 32.03 1.33 -31.72
N SER A 2 31.55 0.09 -31.64
CA SER A 2 30.65 -0.36 -30.58
C SER A 2 31.46 -0.68 -29.33
N GLY A 3 31.07 -0.15 -28.17
CA GLY A 3 31.79 -0.30 -26.91
C GLY A 3 30.86 -0.38 -25.70
N SER A 4 30.32 -1.58 -25.47
CA SER A 4 30.03 -2.22 -24.17
C SER A 4 29.20 -1.46 -23.11
N VAL A 5 27.89 -1.69 -23.15
CA VAL A 5 26.97 -1.63 -21.99
C VAL A 5 27.28 -2.80 -21.04
N THR A 6 27.08 -2.59 -19.73
CA THR A 6 26.72 -3.59 -18.68
C THR A 6 27.76 -3.96 -17.59
N VAL A 7 27.97 -3.09 -16.58
CA VAL A 7 28.46 -3.61 -15.26
C VAL A 7 27.89 -2.94 -13.99
N HIS A 8 27.19 -1.80 -14.02
CA HIS A 8 26.85 -1.08 -12.77
C HIS A 8 25.40 -1.17 -12.23
N ALA A 9 24.43 -1.71 -12.98
CA ALA A 9 23.00 -1.63 -12.62
C ALA A 9 22.53 -2.42 -11.38
N GLY A 10 23.35 -3.31 -10.82
CA GLY A 10 22.95 -4.20 -9.72
C GLY A 10 23.00 -3.55 -8.33
N GLY A 11 24.10 -2.83 -8.07
CA GLY A 11 24.33 -2.15 -6.79
C GLY A 11 23.51 -0.87 -6.64
N GLU A 12 23.26 -0.16 -7.75
CA GLU A 12 22.41 1.03 -7.78
C GLU A 12 20.96 0.70 -7.40
N LEU A 13 20.45 -0.46 -7.82
CA LEU A 13 19.09 -0.89 -7.49
C LEU A 13 18.92 -1.20 -6.01
N ALA A 14 19.88 -1.88 -5.40
CA ALA A 14 19.84 -2.18 -3.97
C ALA A 14 19.91 -0.90 -3.13
N PHE A 15 20.82 0.02 -3.48
CA PHE A 15 20.94 1.33 -2.83
C PHE A 15 19.64 2.13 -2.95
N LYS A 16 19.04 2.14 -4.13
CA LYS A 16 17.77 2.80 -4.38
C LYS A 16 16.63 2.21 -3.55
N ILE A 17 16.51 0.89 -3.48
CA ILE A 17 15.53 0.24 -2.60
C ILE A 17 15.78 0.64 -1.14
N ALA A 18 17.03 0.65 -0.68
CA ALA A 18 17.37 1.03 0.69
C ALA A 18 16.94 2.47 1.03
N LYS A 19 17.20 3.42 0.12
CA LYS A 19 16.75 4.80 0.28
C LYS A 19 15.23 4.93 0.30
N LEU A 20 14.53 4.19 -0.55
CA LEU A 20 13.05 4.19 -0.54
C LEU A 20 12.48 3.63 0.77
N VAL A 21 13.12 2.61 1.35
CA VAL A 21 12.73 2.04 2.65
C VAL A 21 12.98 3.04 3.79
N GLU A 22 14.13 3.73 3.76
CA GLU A 22 14.49 4.78 4.72
C GLU A 22 13.50 5.96 4.69
N GLU A 23 13.15 6.45 3.50
CA GLU A 23 12.19 7.55 3.31
C GLU A 23 10.77 7.20 3.78
N ARG A 24 10.42 5.90 3.83
CA ARG A 24 9.17 5.41 4.44
C ARG A 24 9.23 5.26 5.96
N GLY A 25 10.40 5.42 6.57
CA GLY A 25 10.61 5.21 8.00
C GLY A 25 10.56 3.73 8.42
N TRP A 26 10.71 2.79 7.47
CA TRP A 26 10.67 1.36 7.76
C TRP A 26 12.02 0.85 8.24
N ASN A 27 12.02 0.03 9.30
CA ASN A 27 13.23 -0.66 9.75
C ASN A 27 13.42 -2.01 9.04
N GLN A 28 14.51 -2.73 9.35
CA GLN A 28 14.82 -4.02 8.70
C GLN A 28 13.72 -5.08 8.91
N GLU A 29 13.09 -5.10 10.08
CA GLU A 29 12.04 -6.07 10.39
C GLU A 29 10.73 -5.73 9.67
N ASP A 30 10.37 -4.45 9.61
CA ASP A 30 9.20 -3.99 8.86
C ASP A 30 9.33 -4.33 7.38
N PHE A 31 10.48 -4.02 6.78
CA PHE A 31 10.72 -4.30 5.37
C PHE A 31 10.77 -5.81 5.07
N ALA A 32 11.31 -6.62 5.99
CA ALA A 32 11.30 -8.08 5.88
C ALA A 32 9.87 -8.63 5.87
N ARG A 33 9.00 -8.09 6.75
CA ARG A 33 7.60 -8.50 6.89
C ARG A 33 6.82 -8.24 5.60
N ILE A 34 6.94 -7.05 5.00
CA ILE A 34 6.15 -6.67 3.82
C ILE A 34 6.67 -7.23 2.50
N SER A 35 7.98 -7.48 2.39
CA SER A 35 8.58 -8.04 1.15
C SER A 35 8.65 -9.56 1.15
N ASN A 36 8.37 -10.22 2.28
CA ASN A 36 8.53 -11.67 2.45
C ASN A 36 9.94 -12.14 2.05
N LEU A 37 10.96 -11.31 2.33
CA LEU A 37 12.36 -11.60 2.12
C LEU A 37 13.02 -12.04 3.41
N ASN A 38 14.01 -12.93 3.30
CA ASN A 38 14.75 -13.36 4.48
C ASN A 38 15.57 -12.18 5.07
N ARG A 39 15.75 -12.20 6.40
CA ARG A 39 16.49 -11.15 7.13
C ARG A 39 17.91 -10.93 6.62
N HIS A 40 18.56 -11.98 6.11
CA HIS A 40 19.91 -11.88 5.57
C HIS A 40 19.95 -11.08 4.25
N THR A 41 19.00 -11.31 3.36
CA THR A 41 18.82 -10.61 2.08
C THR A 41 18.41 -9.17 2.31
N ILE A 42 17.55 -8.89 3.29
CA ILE A 42 17.20 -7.52 3.70
C ILE A 42 18.43 -6.77 4.18
N ARG A 43 19.20 -7.37 5.10
CA ARG A 43 20.44 -6.76 5.61
C ARG A 43 21.43 -6.49 4.48
N GLN A 44 21.52 -7.40 3.51
CA GLN A 44 22.29 -7.17 2.30
C GLN A 44 21.71 -6.00 1.50
N ILE A 45 20.41 -5.88 1.26
CA ILE A 45 19.88 -4.74 0.48
C ILE A 45 20.12 -3.40 1.19
N LEU A 46 19.83 -3.32 2.50
CA LEU A 46 19.82 -2.07 3.26
C LEU A 46 21.22 -1.57 3.64
N ASN A 47 22.17 -2.48 3.93
CA ASN A 47 23.53 -2.09 4.33
C ASN A 47 24.50 -2.00 3.14
N GLY A 48 24.01 -1.82 1.91
CA GLY A 48 24.86 -1.71 0.73
C GLY A 48 25.53 -3.03 0.32
N GLY A 49 24.78 -4.12 0.44
CA GLY A 49 25.19 -5.49 0.11
C GLY A 49 25.54 -5.68 -1.36
N PRO A 50 25.93 -6.91 -1.71
CA PRO A 50 27.02 -7.18 -2.62
C PRO A 50 26.86 -6.44 -3.95
N LYS A 51 27.98 -6.06 -4.58
CA LYS A 51 28.05 -5.52 -5.97
C LYS A 51 27.41 -6.44 -7.04
N ARG A 52 26.79 -7.55 -6.64
CA ARG A 52 26.04 -8.49 -7.46
C ARG A 52 24.61 -8.00 -7.68
N ARG A 53 24.10 -8.27 -8.89
CA ARG A 53 22.71 -8.01 -9.25
C ARG A 53 21.75 -8.79 -8.35
N LEU A 54 20.73 -8.09 -7.84
CA LEU A 54 19.60 -8.71 -7.16
C LEU A 54 18.89 -9.68 -8.12
N ARG A 55 18.43 -10.81 -7.59
CA ARG A 55 17.64 -11.78 -8.35
C ARG A 55 16.30 -11.14 -8.73
N ASN A 56 15.76 -11.47 -9.90
CA ASN A 56 14.49 -10.91 -10.36
C ASN A 56 13.32 -11.19 -9.38
N ALA A 57 13.32 -12.35 -8.73
CA ALA A 57 12.35 -12.67 -7.67
C ALA A 57 12.43 -11.67 -6.51
N THR A 58 13.65 -11.40 -6.01
CA THR A 58 13.89 -10.40 -4.95
C THR A 58 13.47 -9.00 -5.37
N VAL A 59 13.78 -8.60 -6.62
CA VAL A 59 13.37 -7.28 -7.14
C VAL A 59 11.85 -7.17 -7.23
N SER A 60 11.15 -8.24 -7.62
CA SER A 60 9.68 -8.27 -7.68
C SER A 60 9.07 -8.11 -6.29
N GLN A 61 9.57 -8.87 -5.32
CA GLN A 61 9.16 -8.78 -3.92
C GLN A 61 9.40 -7.39 -3.31
N CYS A 62 10.53 -6.74 -3.62
CA CYS A 62 10.77 -5.37 -3.19
C CYS A 62 9.83 -4.38 -3.89
N ALA A 63 9.58 -4.53 -5.19
CA ALA A 63 8.69 -3.65 -5.93
C ALA A 63 7.26 -3.74 -5.37
N ASP A 64 6.76 -4.96 -5.17
CA ASP A 64 5.44 -5.22 -4.58
C ASP A 64 5.32 -4.61 -3.17
N ALA A 65 6.34 -4.80 -2.33
CA ALA A 65 6.39 -4.22 -0.98
C ALA A 65 6.36 -2.69 -0.98
N LEU A 66 7.01 -2.06 -1.96
CA LEU A 66 7.04 -0.61 -2.13
C LEU A 66 5.80 -0.09 -2.87
N GLY A 67 4.94 -0.97 -3.38
CA GLY A 67 3.76 -0.64 -4.19
C GLY A 67 4.11 -0.05 -5.55
N LEU A 68 5.21 -0.54 -6.11
CA LEU A 68 5.75 -0.14 -7.41
C LEU A 68 5.76 -1.36 -8.33
N THR A 69 5.71 -1.14 -9.64
CA THR A 69 6.05 -2.19 -10.60
C THR A 69 7.56 -2.41 -10.66
N VAL A 70 7.99 -3.62 -11.04
CA VAL A 70 9.41 -3.92 -11.29
C VAL A 70 10.02 -2.97 -12.31
N ASN A 71 9.24 -2.57 -13.32
CA ASN A 71 9.70 -1.64 -14.35
C ASN A 71 9.96 -0.24 -13.78
N GLU A 72 9.04 0.30 -13.00
CA GLU A 72 9.21 1.59 -12.30
C GLU A 72 10.42 1.57 -11.37
N LEU A 73 10.53 0.53 -10.55
CA LEU A 73 11.63 0.38 -9.61
C LEU A 73 12.99 0.31 -10.34
N ARG A 74 13.05 -0.19 -11.57
CA ARG A 74 14.29 -0.26 -12.37
C ARG A 74 14.58 1.01 -13.16
N THR A 75 13.56 1.70 -13.67
CA THR A 75 13.75 2.73 -14.71
C THR A 75 13.58 4.16 -14.22
N LEU A 76 12.76 4.40 -13.19
CA LEU A 76 12.48 5.77 -12.73
C LEU A 76 13.50 6.24 -11.70
N PRO A 77 13.96 7.51 -11.71
CA PRO A 77 14.79 8.03 -10.63
C PRO A 77 14.04 8.03 -9.30
N ILE A 78 14.79 8.04 -8.18
CA ILE A 78 14.23 7.90 -6.83
C ILE A 78 13.20 8.99 -6.51
N ASP A 79 13.44 10.23 -6.94
CA ASP A 79 12.56 11.38 -6.70
C ASP A 79 11.18 11.21 -7.36
N ARG A 80 11.10 10.42 -8.44
CA ARG A 80 9.83 10.10 -9.13
C ARG A 80 9.14 8.88 -8.55
N LEU A 81 9.82 8.11 -7.71
CA LEU A 81 9.26 6.93 -7.05
C LEU A 81 8.64 7.29 -5.71
N LEU A 82 9.20 8.25 -4.96
CA LEU A 82 8.67 8.65 -3.66
C LEU A 82 7.17 9.02 -3.70
N PRO A 83 6.68 9.79 -4.68
CA PRO A 83 5.24 10.08 -4.77
C PRO A 83 4.40 8.84 -5.12
N ARG A 84 5.00 7.84 -5.80
CA ARG A 84 4.39 6.65 -6.42
C ARG A 84 4.43 5.39 -5.56
N MET A 85 5.23 5.40 -4.50
CA MET A 85 5.23 4.33 -3.53
C MET A 85 3.91 4.37 -2.78
N HIS A 86 3.09 3.34 -2.95
CA HIS A 86 1.82 3.10 -2.24
C HIS A 86 1.72 1.66 -1.74
N GLY A 87 2.87 1.08 -1.39
CA GLY A 87 3.00 -0.31 -0.92
C GLY A 87 1.98 -0.66 0.15
N LYS A 88 1.59 -1.94 0.17
CA LYS A 88 0.71 -2.51 1.21
C LYS A 88 1.32 -2.08 2.55
N PRO A 89 0.66 -1.19 3.33
CA PRO A 89 1.16 -0.85 4.64
C PRO A 89 1.38 -2.17 5.38
N PRO A 90 2.45 -2.33 6.18
CA PRO A 90 2.55 -3.49 7.04
C PRO A 90 1.23 -3.66 7.79
N ALA A 91 0.74 -4.89 7.87
CA ALA A 91 -0.39 -5.20 8.74
C ALA A 91 -0.01 -4.68 10.12
N ASP A 92 -0.73 -3.66 10.58
CA ASP A 92 -0.46 -3.03 11.85
C ASP A 92 -1.05 -3.94 12.92
N GLU A 93 -0.22 -4.86 13.42
CA GLU A 93 -0.62 -5.84 14.45
C GLU A 93 -1.15 -5.13 15.70
N GLU A 94 -0.66 -3.92 16.01
CA GLU A 94 -1.17 -3.10 17.12
C GLU A 94 -2.55 -2.55 16.81
N ALA A 95 -2.78 -2.02 15.60
CA ALA A 95 -4.10 -1.57 15.19
C ALA A 95 -5.10 -2.72 15.09
N LEU A 96 -4.68 -3.89 14.60
CA LEU A 96 -5.52 -5.08 14.55
C LEU A 96 -5.85 -5.58 15.96
N LYS A 97 -4.87 -5.60 16.87
CA LYS A 97 -5.12 -5.91 18.27
C LYS A 97 -6.09 -4.92 18.89
N MET A 98 -5.91 -3.62 18.63
CA MET A 98 -6.83 -2.58 19.07
C MET A 98 -8.25 -2.81 18.54
N LEU A 99 -8.40 -3.28 17.29
CA LEU A 99 -9.70 -3.63 16.73
C LEU A 99 -10.37 -4.77 17.51
N PHE A 100 -9.64 -5.85 17.78
CA PHE A 100 -10.17 -6.97 18.58
C PHE A 100 -10.50 -6.56 20.02
N ASP A 101 -9.67 -5.71 20.63
CA ASP A 101 -9.87 -5.26 22.01
C ASP A 101 -11.04 -4.26 22.16
N ARG A 102 -11.29 -3.42 21.13
CA ARG A 102 -12.28 -2.34 21.17
C ARG A 102 -13.57 -2.63 20.38
N ALA A 103 -13.66 -3.75 19.68
CA ALA A 103 -14.90 -4.18 19.06
C ALA A 103 -15.93 -4.55 20.15
N ALA A 104 -16.98 -3.74 20.24
CA ALA A 104 -18.09 -3.88 21.18
C ALA A 104 -19.38 -4.35 20.48
N LEU A 105 -19.53 -4.08 19.18
CA LEU A 105 -20.70 -4.53 18.42
C LEU A 105 -20.64 -6.06 18.19
N PRO A 106 -21.64 -6.84 18.63
CA PRO A 106 -21.59 -8.30 18.52
C PRO A 106 -21.44 -8.81 17.08
N GLU A 107 -22.08 -8.12 16.12
CA GLU A 107 -21.94 -8.45 14.70
C GLU A 107 -20.49 -8.25 14.21
N LEU A 108 -19.82 -7.20 14.70
CA LEU A 108 -18.43 -6.93 14.34
C LEU A 108 -17.49 -7.97 14.93
N VAL A 109 -17.67 -8.33 16.20
CA VAL A 109 -16.89 -9.41 16.84
C VAL A 109 -17.06 -10.72 16.08
N ASN A 110 -18.31 -11.10 15.79
CA ASN A 110 -18.61 -12.30 15.00
C ASN A 110 -17.98 -12.27 13.60
N TRP A 111 -17.96 -11.10 12.95
CA TRP A 111 -17.33 -10.93 11.65
C TRP A 111 -15.81 -11.13 11.73
N LEU A 112 -15.15 -10.55 12.73
CA LEU A 112 -13.70 -10.66 12.94
C LEU A 112 -13.27 -12.11 13.23
N GLU A 113 -14.05 -12.85 14.00
CA GLU A 113 -13.78 -14.26 14.29
C GLU A 113 -13.88 -15.15 13.04
N ARG A 114 -14.86 -14.86 12.16
CA ARG A 114 -15.11 -15.62 10.93
C ARG A 114 -14.18 -15.23 9.78
N ASN A 115 -13.68 -14.00 9.76
CA ASN A 115 -12.94 -13.41 8.64
C ASN A 115 -11.52 -12.96 9.04
N LYS A 116 -10.80 -13.79 9.78
CA LYS A 116 -9.46 -13.45 10.32
C LYS A 116 -8.48 -13.00 9.22
N ASP A 117 -8.45 -13.72 8.10
CA ASP A 117 -7.53 -13.38 6.99
C ASP A 117 -7.85 -12.00 6.41
N ARG A 118 -9.12 -11.68 6.19
CA ARG A 118 -9.54 -10.35 5.70
C ARG A 118 -9.30 -9.26 6.73
N ALA A 119 -9.49 -9.54 8.02
CA ALA A 119 -9.22 -8.59 9.08
C ALA A 119 -7.73 -8.17 9.09
N THR A 120 -6.81 -9.06 8.73
CA THR A 120 -5.37 -8.71 8.60
C THR A 120 -5.06 -7.76 7.44
N GLU A 121 -5.99 -7.61 6.50
CA GLU A 121 -5.83 -6.70 5.36
C GLU A 121 -6.40 -5.30 5.63
N LEU A 122 -7.04 -5.08 6.79
CA LEU A 122 -7.53 -3.77 7.19
C LEU A 122 -6.34 -2.86 7.55
N ARG A 123 -6.41 -1.63 7.07
CA ARG A 123 -5.42 -0.58 7.36
C ARG A 123 -5.80 0.17 8.64
N ALA A 124 -4.84 0.82 9.28
CA ALA A 124 -5.07 1.51 10.56
C ALA A 124 -6.15 2.61 10.49
N ASP A 125 -6.22 3.33 9.37
CA ASP A 125 -7.28 4.31 9.08
C ASP A 125 -8.65 3.62 8.94
N GLU A 126 -8.72 2.53 8.19
CA GLU A 126 -9.93 1.72 8.03
C GLU A 126 -10.40 1.11 9.35
N ILE A 127 -9.48 0.66 10.21
CA ILE A 127 -9.78 0.14 11.56
C ILE A 127 -10.37 1.24 12.44
N THR A 128 -9.82 2.44 12.37
CA THR A 128 -10.34 3.60 13.11
C THR A 128 -11.76 3.92 12.66
N GLU A 129 -11.99 3.98 11.34
CA GLU A 129 -13.33 4.18 10.79
C GLU A 129 -14.31 3.07 11.19
N LEU A 130 -13.86 1.81 11.23
CA LEU A 130 -14.68 0.68 11.66
C LEU A 130 -15.09 0.81 13.14
N LEU A 131 -14.14 1.18 13.99
CA LEU A 131 -14.36 1.41 15.42
C LEU A 131 -15.26 2.63 15.69
N GLU A 132 -15.20 3.66 14.84
CA GLU A 132 -16.11 4.81 14.93
C GLU A 132 -17.52 4.45 14.42
N ALA A 133 -17.61 3.63 13.38
CA ALA A 133 -18.87 3.23 12.78
C ALA A 133 -19.72 2.31 13.67
N GLN A 134 -19.10 1.66 14.68
CA GLN A 134 -19.79 0.80 15.65
C GLN A 134 -20.49 1.56 16.78
N ASN A 135 -20.23 2.87 16.93
CA ASN A 135 -20.85 3.68 17.98
C ASN A 135 -22.39 3.56 17.92
N PRO A 136 -23.12 3.68 19.04
CA PRO A 136 -24.57 3.53 19.06
C PRO A 136 -25.26 4.41 18.02
N GLY A 137 -26.15 3.83 17.21
CA GLY A 137 -26.81 4.52 16.08
C GLY A 137 -25.90 4.76 14.86
N GLY A 138 -24.72 4.14 14.86
CA GLY A 138 -23.69 4.25 13.84
C GLY A 138 -24.03 3.54 12.52
N VAL A 139 -23.08 3.58 11.58
CA VAL A 139 -23.29 3.03 10.24
C VAL A 139 -23.34 1.51 10.26
N LEU A 140 -22.61 0.85 11.17
CA LEU A 140 -22.60 -0.62 11.24
C LEU A 140 -23.96 -1.18 11.66
N GLU A 141 -24.69 -0.53 12.58
CA GLU A 141 -26.03 -0.96 12.97
C GLU A 141 -27.07 -0.77 11.85
N LYS A 142 -26.87 0.22 10.97
CA LYS A 142 -27.82 0.55 9.90
C LYS A 142 -27.57 -0.22 8.61
N LEU A 143 -26.30 -0.37 8.23
CA LEU A 143 -25.87 -0.94 6.97
C LEU A 143 -25.41 -2.40 7.12
N GLY A 144 -25.00 -2.80 8.32
CA GLY A 144 -24.34 -4.07 8.59
C GLY A 144 -22.81 -3.97 8.45
N VAL A 145 -22.12 -4.93 9.08
CA VAL A 145 -20.64 -4.99 9.09
C VAL A 145 -20.07 -5.37 7.73
N GLU A 146 -20.57 -6.44 7.11
CA GLU A 146 -20.05 -6.93 5.82
C GLU A 146 -20.11 -5.85 4.72
N PRO A 147 -21.25 -5.17 4.47
CA PRO A 147 -21.31 -4.19 3.40
C PRO A 147 -20.44 -2.95 3.67
N PHE A 148 -20.21 -2.62 4.94
CA PHE A 148 -19.31 -1.54 5.31
C PHE A 148 -17.83 -1.92 5.07
N VAL A 149 -17.43 -3.14 5.42
CA VAL A 149 -16.08 -3.63 5.10
C VAL A 149 -15.87 -3.69 3.59
N GLU A 150 -16.83 -4.21 2.82
CA GLU A 150 -16.77 -4.19 1.36
C GLU A 150 -16.64 -2.77 0.80
N PHE A 151 -17.32 -1.79 1.41
CA PHE A 151 -17.17 -0.38 1.04
C PHE A 151 -15.74 0.11 1.26
N LEU A 152 -15.11 -0.19 2.40
CA LEU A 152 -13.72 0.18 2.69
C LEU A 152 -12.76 -0.46 1.66
N GLU A 153 -12.91 -1.77 1.40
CA GLU A 153 -12.11 -2.51 0.42
C GLU A 153 -12.25 -1.93 -0.99
N ARG A 154 -13.48 -1.62 -1.41
CA ARG A 154 -13.78 -0.99 -2.71
C ARG A 154 -13.19 0.40 -2.80
N ARG A 155 -13.29 1.20 -1.74
CA ARG A 155 -12.71 2.54 -1.67
C ARG A 155 -11.20 2.49 -1.80
N ARG A 156 -10.54 1.59 -1.07
CA ARG A 156 -9.09 1.34 -1.18
C ARG A 156 -8.67 0.97 -2.59
N ALA A 157 -9.37 0.01 -3.21
CA ALA A 157 -9.08 -0.40 -4.58
C ALA A 157 -9.31 0.73 -5.60
N LEU A 158 -10.36 1.54 -5.41
CA LEU A 158 -10.66 2.68 -6.28
C LEU A 158 -9.58 3.76 -6.15
N VAL A 159 -9.21 4.14 -4.93
CA VAL A 159 -8.14 5.12 -4.68
C VAL A 159 -6.84 4.65 -5.34
N HIS A 160 -6.51 3.37 -5.24
CA HIS A 160 -5.35 2.80 -5.92
C HIS A 160 -5.43 2.95 -7.46
N LYS A 161 -6.57 2.65 -8.08
CA LYS A 161 -6.77 2.82 -9.53
C LYS A 161 -6.71 4.30 -9.96
N VAL A 162 -7.36 5.19 -9.20
CA VAL A 162 -7.32 6.63 -9.45
C VAL A 162 -5.89 7.15 -9.37
N TYR A 163 -5.13 6.68 -8.39
CA TYR A 163 -3.72 7.03 -8.24
C TYR A 163 -2.88 6.60 -9.46
N GLN A 164 -3.08 5.36 -9.95
CA GLN A 164 -2.42 4.88 -11.16
C GLN A 164 -2.77 5.74 -12.39
N LEU A 165 -4.06 6.06 -12.55
CA LEU A 165 -4.53 6.90 -13.66
C LEU A 165 -3.95 8.32 -13.59
N ALA A 166 -3.88 8.92 -12.40
CA ALA A 166 -3.29 10.24 -12.20
C ALA A 166 -1.80 10.31 -12.55
N ASN A 167 -1.10 9.17 -12.56
CA ASN A 167 0.30 9.04 -12.93
C ASN A 167 0.53 8.52 -14.35
N SER A 168 -0.53 8.44 -15.15
CA SER A 168 -0.51 7.93 -16.52
C SER A 168 -0.81 9.02 -17.54
N GLU A 169 -0.71 8.68 -18.82
CA GLU A 169 -1.16 9.52 -19.93
C GLU A 169 -2.67 9.87 -19.86
N TYR A 170 -3.45 9.12 -19.07
CA TYR A 170 -4.89 9.35 -18.89
C TYR A 170 -5.23 10.42 -17.85
N VAL A 171 -4.24 11.11 -17.26
CA VAL A 171 -4.46 12.13 -16.21
C VAL A 171 -5.45 13.21 -16.64
N SER A 172 -5.35 13.74 -17.86
CA SER A 172 -6.28 14.79 -18.35
C SER A 172 -7.71 14.29 -18.52
N CYS A 173 -7.89 13.01 -18.87
CA CYS A 173 -9.21 12.39 -18.92
C CYS A 173 -9.78 12.20 -17.51
N LEU A 174 -8.95 11.77 -16.55
CA LEU A 174 -9.33 11.64 -15.15
C LEU A 174 -9.74 12.99 -14.55
N GLU A 175 -8.96 14.05 -14.81
CA GLU A 175 -9.27 15.43 -14.37
C GLU A 175 -10.63 15.89 -14.89
N THR A 176 -10.90 15.69 -16.18
CA THR A 176 -12.19 16.05 -16.79
C THR A 176 -13.34 15.28 -16.16
N PHE A 177 -13.18 13.96 -16.01
CA PHE A 177 -14.22 13.10 -15.45
C PHE A 177 -14.53 13.44 -13.98
N VAL A 178 -13.49 13.63 -13.16
CA VAL A 178 -13.65 14.03 -11.75
C VAL A 178 -14.26 15.42 -11.66
N GLY A 179 -13.85 16.37 -12.51
CA GLY A 179 -14.43 17.71 -12.58
C GLY A 179 -15.95 17.68 -12.83
N LEU A 180 -16.40 16.93 -13.85
CA LEU A 180 -17.82 16.78 -14.16
C LEU A 180 -18.62 16.15 -13.00
N LEU A 181 -18.06 15.12 -12.35
CA LEU A 181 -18.70 14.51 -11.19
C LEU A 181 -18.78 15.48 -10.01
N PHE A 182 -17.72 16.23 -9.74
CA PHE A 182 -17.65 17.19 -8.66
C PHE A 182 -18.69 18.31 -8.85
N GLU A 183 -18.79 18.88 -10.06
CA GLU A 183 -19.79 19.87 -10.41
C GLU A 183 -21.21 19.35 -10.16
N LYS A 184 -21.51 18.12 -10.58
CA LYS A 184 -22.83 17.50 -10.38
C LYS A 184 -23.17 17.28 -8.90
N VAL A 185 -22.19 16.88 -8.09
CA VAL A 185 -22.40 16.71 -6.64
C VAL A 185 -22.65 18.06 -5.97
N GLN A 186 -21.90 19.10 -6.35
CA GLN A 186 -22.10 20.45 -5.80
C GLN A 186 -23.44 21.06 -6.22
N SER A 187 -23.88 20.84 -7.46
CA SER A 187 -25.17 21.34 -7.93
C SER A 187 -26.36 20.66 -7.25
N THR A 188 -26.20 19.42 -6.79
CA THR A 188 -27.26 18.67 -6.09
C THR A 188 -27.39 19.09 -4.62
N LYS A 189 -26.38 19.78 -4.06
CA LYS A 189 -26.37 20.28 -2.67
C LYS A 189 -26.92 21.71 -2.53
N ARG A 190 -27.25 22.38 -3.63
CA ARG A 190 -27.93 23.69 -3.66
C ARG A 190 -29.42 23.48 -3.89
#